data_AF-A0A8S9MH86-F1
#
_entry.id   AF-A0A8S9MH86-F1
#
_cell.length_a   1.000
_cell.length_b   1.000
_cell.length_c   1.000
_cell.angle_alpha   90.00
_cell.angle_beta   90.00
_cell.angle_gamma   90.00
#
_symmetry.space_group_name_H-M   'P 1'
#
loop_
_entity.id
_entity.type
_entity.pdbx_description
1 polymer ?
#
loop_
_entity_poly.entity_id
_entity_poly.type
_entity_poly.pdbx_seq_one_letter_code
_entity_poly.pdbx_strand_id
1 'polypeptide(L)'
;MDFFYGKRHEGVSSNKGLHPCIQSASSVPSAIDDEGSNRPHGVRSAKARGKKPVGEGKDLSQFQTMWSIKMQDSVTKERLSKMMLLDSLIAKQDPLQNYEEALKKKLITELMSD
;
A
#
# COMPACT_ATOMS: atom_id res chain seq x y z
N MET A 1 -12.04 10.14 7.89
CA MET A 1 -11.01 10.09 6.84
C MET A 1 -11.64 9.48 5.61
N ASP A 2 -11.88 10.27 4.56
CA ASP A 2 -12.49 9.76 3.34
C ASP A 2 -11.43 9.12 2.44
N PHE A 3 -11.70 7.88 2.03
CA PHE A 3 -10.82 7.13 1.15
C PHE A 3 -10.91 7.68 -0.28
N PHE A 4 -9.86 8.38 -0.73
CA PHE A 4 -9.70 8.74 -2.14
C PHE A 4 -9.47 7.48 -2.99
N TYR A 5 -10.55 6.88 -3.49
CA TYR A 5 -10.48 5.84 -4.51
C TYR A 5 -10.70 6.45 -5.90
N GLY A 6 -9.63 6.51 -6.69
CA GLY A 6 -9.64 7.08 -8.04
C GLY A 6 -10.55 6.31 -9.00
N LYS A 7 -11.45 7.02 -9.68
CA LYS A 7 -12.40 6.46 -10.64
C LYS A 7 -11.67 6.01 -11.92
N ARG A 8 -11.57 4.70 -12.17
CA ARG A 8 -11.09 4.18 -13.46
C ARG A 8 -12.18 4.38 -14.51
N HIS A 9 -11.84 5.01 -15.64
CA HIS A 9 -12.69 5.02 -16.83
C HIS A 9 -12.46 3.71 -17.60
N GLU A 10 -13.51 2.90 -17.77
CA GLU A 10 -13.42 1.71 -18.62
C GLU A 10 -13.51 2.10 -20.10
N GLY A 11 -12.60 1.54 -20.90
CA GLY A 11 -12.67 1.64 -22.35
C GLY A 11 -13.61 0.56 -22.90
N VAL A 12 -14.71 0.97 -23.53
CA VAL A 12 -15.62 0.07 -24.25
C VAL A 12 -14.89 -0.56 -25.43
N SER A 13 -14.82 -1.88 -25.47
CA SER A 13 -14.45 -2.66 -26.66
C SER A 13 -15.61 -3.59 -27.02
N SER A 14 -16.30 -3.29 -28.13
CA SER A 14 -17.47 -4.05 -28.57
C SER A 14 -17.06 -5.38 -29.18
N ASN A 15 -17.11 -6.46 -28.39
CA ASN A 15 -16.90 -7.80 -28.90
C ASN A 15 -18.21 -8.36 -29.49
N LYS A 16 -18.27 -8.48 -30.81
CA LYS A 16 -19.44 -8.99 -31.54
C LYS A 16 -19.42 -10.51 -31.46
N GLY A 17 -20.23 -11.09 -30.58
CA GLY A 17 -20.26 -12.54 -30.37
C GLY A 17 -20.67 -13.32 -31.62
N LEU A 18 -19.94 -14.40 -31.90
CA LEU A 18 -20.26 -15.37 -32.94
C LEU A 18 -20.10 -16.80 -32.40
N HIS A 19 -21.21 -17.52 -32.37
CA HIS A 19 -21.35 -18.98 -32.34
C HIS A 19 -22.72 -19.27 -33.01
N PRO A 20 -22.93 -20.40 -33.69
CA PRO A 20 -22.55 -21.74 -33.21
C PRO A 20 -21.85 -22.67 -34.21
N CYS A 21 -21.38 -23.79 -33.65
CA CYS A 21 -20.72 -24.94 -34.28
C CYS A 21 -21.69 -25.95 -34.92
N ILE A 22 -21.30 -26.55 -36.06
CA ILE A 22 -21.71 -27.87 -36.65
C ILE A 22 -20.76 -28.19 -37.84
N GLN A 23 -20.44 -29.42 -38.28
CA GLN A 23 -20.79 -30.80 -37.86
C GLN A 23 -19.56 -31.77 -37.89
N SER A 24 -19.68 -32.89 -37.17
CA SER A 24 -19.34 -34.29 -37.50
C SER A 24 -18.06 -34.73 -38.26
N ALA A 25 -17.11 -35.31 -37.49
CA ALA A 25 -16.69 -36.73 -37.45
C ALA A 25 -15.92 -37.48 -38.59
N SER A 26 -14.79 -38.11 -38.16
CA SER A 26 -14.06 -39.29 -38.72
C SER A 26 -13.32 -39.13 -40.06
N SER A 27 -12.15 -39.76 -40.34
CA SER A 27 -11.44 -40.89 -39.70
C SER A 27 -9.90 -40.79 -39.83
N VAL A 28 -9.15 -41.48 -38.95
CA VAL A 28 -7.66 -41.61 -38.98
C VAL A 28 -7.14 -42.60 -40.04
N PRO A 29 -5.83 -42.58 -40.37
CA PRO A 29 -4.96 -43.65 -39.83
C PRO A 29 -3.58 -43.18 -39.32
N SER A 30 -2.94 -44.06 -38.54
CA SER A 30 -1.78 -43.79 -37.67
C SER A 30 -0.41 -43.71 -38.36
N ALA A 31 0.51 -42.95 -37.75
CA ALA A 31 1.95 -43.17 -37.85
C ALA A 31 2.65 -42.89 -36.50
N ILE A 32 3.38 -43.90 -36.04
CA ILE A 32 4.39 -44.02 -34.97
C ILE A 32 4.98 -42.76 -34.27
N ASP A 33 5.01 -42.86 -32.93
CA ASP A 33 6.15 -42.65 -32.01
C ASP A 33 6.92 -41.29 -32.01
N ASP A 34 6.67 -40.46 -30.99
CA ASP A 34 7.69 -39.93 -30.05
C ASP A 34 7.00 -39.18 -28.87
N GLU A 35 7.58 -39.23 -27.67
CA GLU A 35 7.10 -38.62 -26.41
C GLU A 35 7.32 -37.09 -26.42
N GLY A 36 6.62 -36.40 -27.33
CA GLY A 36 6.90 -35.02 -27.74
C GLY A 36 5.81 -33.99 -27.43
N SER A 37 5.25 -33.98 -26.19
CA SER A 37 4.34 -32.96 -25.64
C SER A 37 3.54 -32.13 -26.66
N ASN A 38 2.37 -32.64 -27.07
CA ASN A 38 1.45 -32.03 -28.05
C ASN A 38 1.08 -30.56 -27.72
N ARG A 39 1.89 -29.61 -28.18
CA ARG A 39 1.57 -28.18 -28.16
C ARG A 39 0.87 -27.81 -29.47
N PRO A 40 -0.37 -27.28 -29.43
CA PRO A 40 -1.14 -27.03 -30.64
C PRO A 40 -0.41 -26.06 -31.58
N HIS A 41 -0.36 -26.43 -32.86
CA HIS A 41 0.34 -25.73 -33.91
C HIS A 41 -0.32 -24.36 -34.14
N GLY A 42 0.31 -23.30 -33.62
CA GLY A 42 -0.24 -21.95 -33.53
C GLY A 42 0.17 -21.20 -32.25
N VAL A 43 0.45 -21.92 -31.15
CA VAL A 43 0.89 -21.28 -29.90
C VAL A 43 2.41 -21.05 -29.89
N ARG A 44 2.83 -19.97 -30.54
CA ARG A 44 4.21 -19.48 -30.51
C ARG A 44 4.61 -19.11 -29.09
N SER A 45 5.53 -19.86 -28.49
CA SER A 45 6.05 -19.56 -27.15
C SER A 45 6.76 -18.21 -27.14
N ALA A 46 6.19 -17.22 -26.45
CA ALA A 46 6.75 -15.89 -26.32
C ALA A 46 8.02 -15.92 -25.45
N LYS A 47 9.19 -16.01 -26.08
CA LYS A 47 10.48 -15.89 -25.40
C LYS A 47 10.66 -14.47 -24.81
N ALA A 48 11.49 -14.41 -23.77
CA ALA A 48 12.01 -13.20 -23.13
C ALA A 48 11.01 -12.33 -22.32
N ARG A 49 10.48 -12.88 -21.20
CA ARG A 49 10.16 -12.05 -20.04
C ARG A 49 11.46 -11.53 -19.42
N GLY A 50 11.99 -10.44 -19.97
CA GLY A 50 13.13 -9.73 -19.39
C GLY A 50 12.79 -9.30 -17.96
N LYS A 51 13.38 -9.97 -16.97
CA LYS A 51 13.34 -9.51 -15.57
C LYS A 51 14.17 -8.23 -15.49
N LYS A 52 13.52 -7.06 -15.53
CA LYS A 52 14.16 -5.84 -15.04
C LYS A 52 14.51 -6.09 -13.57
N PRO A 53 15.75 -5.83 -13.10
CA PRO A 53 16.03 -5.87 -11.68
C PRO A 53 15.14 -4.82 -11.00
N VAL A 54 14.26 -5.27 -10.10
CA VAL A 54 13.59 -4.37 -9.16
C VAL A 54 14.71 -3.92 -8.23
N GLY A 55 15.22 -2.71 -8.46
CA GLY A 55 16.44 -2.24 -7.82
C GLY A 55 16.30 -2.18 -6.31
N GLU A 56 17.08 -3.01 -5.61
CA GLU A 56 17.07 -3.21 -4.15
C GLU A 56 17.25 -1.89 -3.38
N GLY A 57 17.99 -0.92 -3.95
CA GLY A 57 18.14 0.43 -3.37
C GLY A 57 16.85 1.28 -3.31
N LYS A 58 15.81 0.94 -4.08
CA LYS A 58 14.50 1.62 -3.96
C LYS A 58 13.74 1.17 -2.70
N ASP A 59 13.97 -0.04 -2.24
CA ASP A 59 13.25 -0.63 -1.11
C ASP A 59 13.76 -0.02 0.21
N LEU A 60 15.07 -0.03 0.41
CA LEU A 60 15.73 0.60 1.57
C LEU A 60 15.42 2.10 1.69
N SER A 61 15.38 2.84 0.57
CA SER A 61 15.04 4.27 0.60
C SER A 61 13.58 4.51 0.99
N GLN A 62 12.63 3.67 0.55
CA GLN A 62 11.24 3.72 1.00
C GLN A 62 11.10 3.41 2.50
N PHE A 63 11.81 2.40 3.01
CA PHE A 63 11.82 2.11 4.45
C PHE A 63 12.39 3.26 5.27
N GLN A 64 13.49 3.88 4.81
CA GLN A 64 14.09 5.04 5.48
C GLN A 64 13.12 6.22 5.51
N THR A 65 12.46 6.56 4.40
CA THR A 65 11.43 7.61 4.37
C THR A 65 10.28 7.31 5.33
N MET A 66 9.77 6.07 5.34
CA MET A 66 8.68 5.66 6.21
C MET A 66 9.07 5.72 7.70
N TRP A 67 10.30 5.33 8.04
CA TRP A 67 10.85 5.45 9.39
C TRP A 67 10.97 6.91 9.83
N SER A 68 11.53 7.79 8.98
CA SER A 68 11.64 9.23 9.28
C SER A 68 10.28 9.88 9.54
N ILE A 69 9.27 9.58 8.70
CA ILE A 69 7.89 10.04 8.91
C ILE A 69 7.36 9.51 10.24
N LYS A 70 7.53 8.21 10.53
CA LYS A 70 7.07 7.59 11.78
C LYS A 70 7.70 8.22 13.03
N MET A 71 8.97 8.60 12.97
CA MET A 71 9.66 9.30 14.06
C MET A 71 9.11 10.72 14.26
N GLN A 72 8.94 11.49 13.18
CA GLN A 72 8.35 12.84 13.24
C GLN A 72 6.91 12.81 13.79
N ASP A 73 6.10 11.85 13.35
CA ASP A 73 4.76 11.56 13.87
C ASP A 73 4.77 11.31 15.38
N SER A 74 5.79 10.60 15.88
CA SER A 74 5.89 10.20 17.29
C SER A 74 6.26 11.40 18.17
N VAL A 75 7.24 12.21 17.75
CA VAL A 75 7.59 13.48 18.42
C VAL A 75 6.39 14.44 18.44
N THR A 76 5.67 14.56 17.32
CA THR A 76 4.48 15.42 17.22
C THR A 76 3.37 14.95 18.17
N LYS A 77 3.12 13.64 18.27
CA LYS A 77 2.12 13.06 19.18
C LYS A 77 2.50 13.23 20.65
N GLU A 78 3.78 13.15 20.99
CA GLU A 78 4.26 13.43 22.34
C GLU A 78 4.02 14.90 22.72
N ARG A 79 4.41 15.85 21.86
CA ARG A 79 4.17 17.29 22.06
C ARG A 79 2.69 17.62 22.21
N LEU A 80 1.83 17.05 21.34
CA LEU A 80 0.38 17.20 21.44
C LEU A 80 -0.18 16.64 22.75
N SER A 81 0.31 15.48 23.21
CA SER A 81 -0.15 14.87 24.47
C SER A 81 0.20 15.73 25.69
N LYS A 82 1.41 16.32 25.72
CA LYS A 82 1.83 17.28 26.76
C LYS A 82 0.96 18.54 26.75
N MET A 83 0.61 19.04 25.55
CA MET A 83 -0.23 20.22 25.39
C MET A 83 -1.68 19.98 25.85
N MET A 84 -2.29 18.85 25.46
CA MET A 84 -3.64 18.46 25.95
C MET A 84 -3.69 18.27 27.47
N LEU A 85 -2.62 17.75 28.08
CA LEU A 85 -2.50 17.66 29.53
C LEU A 85 -2.40 19.05 30.18
N LEU A 86 -1.62 19.96 29.59
CA LEU A 86 -1.49 21.34 30.06
C LEU A 86 -2.82 22.10 29.94
N ASP A 87 -3.54 21.98 28.83
CA ASP A 87 -4.87 22.56 28.64
C ASP A 87 -5.84 22.05 29.71
N SER A 88 -5.82 20.74 29.98
CA SER A 88 -6.63 20.11 31.03
C SER A 88 -6.30 20.65 32.44
N LEU A 89 -5.03 20.97 32.71
CA LEU A 89 -4.58 21.59 33.97
C LEU A 89 -4.87 23.10 34.05
N ILE A 90 -5.05 23.78 32.91
CA ILE A 90 -5.46 25.19 32.83
C ILE A 90 -6.98 25.33 32.96
N ALA A 91 -7.76 24.36 32.45
CA ALA A 91 -9.21 24.35 32.50
C ALA A 91 -9.78 24.04 33.90
N LYS A 92 -8.99 23.50 34.84
CA LYS A 92 -9.40 23.33 36.24
C LYS A 92 -9.62 24.70 36.88
N GLN A 93 -10.82 24.93 37.41
CA GLN A 93 -11.18 26.14 38.15
C GLN A 93 -10.78 26.07 39.63
N ASP A 94 -10.61 24.85 40.16
CA ASP A 94 -10.19 24.61 41.54
C ASP A 94 -8.71 25.00 41.79
N PRO A 95 -8.34 25.38 43.02
CA PRO A 95 -6.94 25.59 43.40
C PRO A 95 -6.11 24.33 43.17
N LEU A 96 -5.15 24.43 42.23
CA LEU A 96 -4.22 23.35 41.92
C LEU A 96 -3.38 22.99 43.15
N GLN A 97 -3.11 21.70 43.33
CA GLN A 97 -2.21 21.27 44.39
C GLN A 97 -0.76 21.65 44.06
N ASN A 98 0.09 21.83 45.08
CA ASN A 98 1.49 22.24 44.92
C ASN A 98 2.27 21.42 43.87
N TYR A 99 1.99 20.12 43.77
CA TYR A 99 2.62 19.22 42.79
C TYR A 99 2.06 19.40 41.36
N GLU A 100 0.77 19.72 41.22
CA GLU A 100 0.15 20.03 39.92
C GLU A 100 0.64 21.39 39.39
N GLU A 101 0.80 22.39 40.26
CA GLU A 101 1.43 23.65 39.89
C GLU A 101 2.87 23.45 39.40
N ALA A 102 3.65 22.63 40.12
CA ALA A 102 5.03 22.33 39.74
C ALA A 102 5.09 21.61 38.39
N LEU A 103 4.17 20.67 38.13
CA LEU A 103 4.04 19.99 36.84
C LEU A 103 3.64 20.97 35.72
N LYS A 104 2.64 21.82 35.96
CA LYS A 104 2.19 22.87 35.04
C LYS A 104 3.33 23.82 34.66
N LYS A 105 4.11 24.29 35.64
CA LYS A 105 5.31 25.12 35.42
C LYS A 105 6.35 24.39 34.56
N LYS A 106 6.65 23.12 34.85
CA LYS A 106 7.57 22.29 34.04
C LYS A 106 7.11 22.13 32.58
N LEU A 107 5.84 21.77 32.36
CA LEU A 107 5.27 21.59 31.02
C LEU A 107 5.32 22.89 30.21
N ILE A 108 5.05 24.05 30.84
CA ILE A 108 5.18 25.35 30.17
C ILE A 108 6.64 25.63 29.81
N THR A 109 7.59 25.44 30.71
CA THR A 109 9.02 25.63 30.41
C THR A 109 9.47 24.73 29.26
N GLU A 110 9.11 23.45 29.28
CA GLU A 110 9.46 22.49 28.24
C GLU A 110 8.87 22.90 26.87
N LEU A 111 7.54 23.08 26.78
CA LEU A 111 6.84 23.40 25.53
C LEU A 111 7.21 24.77 24.92
N MET A 112 7.75 25.69 25.72
CA MET A 112 8.19 27.04 25.30
C MET A 112 9.71 27.16 25.11
N SER A 113 10.49 26.10 25.41
CA SER A 113 11.94 26.05 25.16
C SER A 113 12.31 25.30 23.86
N ASP A 114 11.32 24.66 23.22
CA ASP A 114 11.39 23.97 21.90
C ASP A 114 11.14 24.92 20.71
#